data_AF-A0A5B7JN12-F1
#
_entry.id   AF-A0A5B7JN12-F1
#
_cell.length_a   1.000
_cell.length_b   1.000
_cell.length_c   1.000
_cell.angle_alpha   90.00
_cell.angle_beta   90.00
_cell.angle_gamma   90.00
#
_symmetry.space_group_name_H-M   'P 1'
#
loop_
_entity.id
_entity.type
_entity.pdbx_description
1 polymer ?
#
loop_
_entity_poly.entity_id
_entity_poly.type
_entity_poly.pdbx_seq_one_letter_code
_entity_poly.pdbx_strand_id
1 'polypeptide(L)'
;MIPFQENLGVMSETGTAMRDPVFYRWHKYIDDIFQQYKLTQPPYTAEELSLSSVEVVSVAVECQSQKNQLITGWSTRDFEASRGLDFDNNKPDKPVIMQLKHLNHHPFVYNIEVGWERERGKEREIYRKKVGRR
;
A
#
# COMPACT_ATOMS: atom_id res chain seq x y z
N MET A 1 31.38 -23.88 19.99
CA MET A 1 31.58 -24.52 18.68
C MET A 1 30.28 -24.32 17.91
N ILE A 2 30.25 -23.40 16.94
CA ILE A 2 29.06 -23.15 16.12
C ILE A 2 29.13 -24.16 14.96
N PRO A 3 28.17 -25.10 14.82
CA PRO A 3 28.26 -26.14 13.81
C PRO A 3 27.80 -25.56 12.46
N PHE A 4 28.66 -25.68 11.46
CA PHE A 4 28.51 -25.25 10.05
C PHE A 4 28.55 -23.73 9.78
N GLN A 5 29.43 -23.35 8.85
CA GLN A 5 29.64 -21.99 8.37
C GLN A 5 28.66 -21.71 7.21
N GLU A 6 27.35 -21.76 7.52
CA GLU A 6 26.30 -21.50 6.54
C GLU A 6 25.90 -20.02 6.51
N ASN A 7 25.54 -19.53 5.32
CA ASN A 7 24.96 -18.20 5.16
C ASN A 7 23.52 -18.17 5.69
N LEU A 8 23.11 -17.03 6.23
CA LEU A 8 21.75 -16.84 6.71
C LEU A 8 20.76 -16.81 5.54
N GLY A 9 19.58 -17.41 5.74
CA GLY A 9 18.51 -17.39 4.75
C GLY A 9 17.85 -16.01 4.61
N VAL A 10 17.00 -15.86 3.60
CA VAL A 10 16.32 -14.59 3.25
C VAL A 10 15.49 -14.01 4.40
N MET A 11 15.02 -14.84 5.33
CA MET A 11 14.29 -14.40 6.52
C MET A 11 15.12 -13.56 7.49
N SER A 12 16.46 -13.60 7.38
CA SER A 12 17.34 -12.84 8.27
C SER A 12 17.52 -11.38 7.84
N GLU A 13 17.17 -11.01 6.61
CA GLU A 13 17.39 -9.67 6.06
C GLU A 13 16.05 -9.04 5.64
N THR A 14 15.78 -7.82 6.11
CA THR A 14 14.49 -7.15 5.89
C THR A 14 14.18 -6.86 4.41
N GLY A 15 15.21 -6.66 3.58
CA GLY A 15 15.06 -6.43 2.14
C GLY A 15 14.59 -7.67 1.35
N THR A 16 14.77 -8.87 1.90
CA THR A 16 14.45 -10.14 1.23
C THR A 16 13.44 -11.00 1.99
N ALA A 17 13.22 -10.74 3.28
CA ALA A 17 12.36 -11.54 4.15
C ALA A 17 10.92 -11.71 3.61
N MET A 18 10.33 -10.66 3.03
CA MET A 18 8.96 -10.73 2.46
C MET A 18 8.81 -11.70 1.28
N ARG A 19 9.92 -12.20 0.72
CA ARG A 19 9.94 -13.18 -0.38
C ARG A 19 9.70 -14.62 0.10
N ASP A 20 9.89 -14.90 1.39
CA ASP A 20 9.65 -16.22 1.98
C ASP A 20 8.22 -16.32 2.53
N PRO A 21 7.43 -17.35 2.15
CA PRO A 21 6.09 -17.56 2.70
C PRO A 21 6.03 -17.66 4.25
N VAL A 22 7.10 -18.12 4.89
CA VAL A 22 7.20 -18.21 6.37
C VAL A 22 7.11 -16.82 7.01
N PHE A 23 7.51 -15.76 6.31
CA PHE A 23 7.35 -14.37 6.75
C PHE A 23 5.90 -14.07 7.16
N TYR A 24 4.94 -14.43 6.31
CA TYR A 24 3.53 -14.13 6.55
C TYR A 24 2.94 -14.99 7.68
N ARG A 25 3.43 -16.23 7.85
CA ARG A 25 3.03 -17.09 8.99
C ARG A 25 3.53 -16.53 10.31
N TRP A 26 4.78 -16.09 10.35
CA TRP A 26 5.37 -15.45 11.53
C TRP A 26 4.63 -14.16 11.88
N HIS A 27 4.40 -13.29 10.89
CA HIS A 27 3.67 -12.03 11.12
C HIS A 27 2.23 -12.28 11.54
N LYS A 28 1.57 -13.36 11.07
CA LYS A 28 0.22 -13.70 11.53
C LYS A 28 0.20 -14.08 13.01
N TYR A 29 1.18 -14.85 13.48
CA TYR A 29 1.31 -15.19 14.90
C TYR A 29 1.50 -13.93 15.77
N ILE A 30 2.35 -13.00 15.33
CA ILE A 30 2.55 -11.72 16.03
C ILE A 30 1.27 -10.86 16.02
N ASP A 31 0.57 -10.81 14.89
CA ASP A 31 -0.73 -10.13 14.75
C ASP A 31 -1.79 -10.71 15.71
N ASP A 32 -1.82 -12.04 15.90
CA ASP A 32 -2.75 -12.69 16.83
C ASP A 32 -2.50 -12.25 18.28
N ILE A 33 -1.23 -12.06 18.70
CA ILE A 33 -0.90 -11.51 20.03
C ILE A 33 -1.41 -10.08 20.17
N PHE A 34 -1.20 -9.23 19.15
CA PHE A 34 -1.72 -7.87 19.17
C PHE A 34 -3.25 -7.84 19.18
N GLN A 35 -3.90 -8.78 18.48
CA GLN A 35 -5.35 -8.87 18.50
C GLN A 35 -5.88 -9.29 19.87
N GLN A 36 -5.22 -10.24 20.54
CA GLN A 36 -5.58 -10.62 21.92
C GLN A 36 -5.53 -9.41 22.85
N TYR A 37 -4.51 -8.56 22.73
CA TYR A 37 -4.44 -7.31 23.48
C TYR A 37 -5.54 -6.31 23.09
N LYS A 38 -5.82 -6.13 21.80
CA LYS A 38 -6.88 -5.23 21.32
C LYS A 38 -8.26 -5.64 21.82
N LEU A 39 -8.51 -6.94 21.97
CA LEU A 39 -9.76 -7.46 22.54
C LEU A 39 -9.93 -7.15 24.03
N THR A 40 -8.87 -6.78 24.76
CA THR A 40 -9.00 -6.33 26.16
C THR A 40 -9.40 -4.86 26.28
N GLN A 41 -9.39 -4.11 25.17
CA GLN A 41 -9.74 -2.69 25.17
C GLN A 41 -11.27 -2.52 25.11
N PRO A 42 -11.84 -1.51 25.77
CA PRO A 42 -13.26 -1.23 25.65
C PRO A 42 -13.62 -0.88 24.19
N PRO A 43 -14.77 -1.34 23.68
CA PRO A 43 -15.28 -0.89 22.39
C PRO A 43 -15.51 0.62 22.40
N TYR A 44 -15.31 1.27 21.25
CA TYR A 44 -15.59 2.69 21.10
C TYR A 44 -17.07 2.99 21.36
N THR A 45 -17.35 4.06 22.10
CA THR A 45 -18.73 4.50 22.34
C THR A 45 -19.30 5.24 21.14
N ALA A 46 -20.63 5.41 21.12
CA ALA A 46 -21.27 6.19 20.07
C ALA A 46 -20.75 7.64 20.04
N GLU A 47 -20.49 8.22 21.21
CA GLU A 47 -19.98 9.58 21.35
C GLU A 47 -18.56 9.71 20.76
N GLU A 48 -17.70 8.71 20.98
CA GLU A 48 -16.32 8.68 20.45
C GLU A 48 -16.28 8.53 18.92
N LEU A 49 -17.28 7.88 18.32
CA LEU A 49 -17.40 7.69 16.88
C LEU A 49 -18.26 8.76 16.18
N SER A 50 -19.09 9.48 16.93
CA SER A 50 -20.06 10.43 16.37
C SER A 50 -19.40 11.74 15.97
N LEU A 51 -19.73 12.21 14.76
CA LEU A 51 -19.39 13.55 14.28
C LEU A 51 -20.67 14.23 13.79
N SER A 52 -21.45 14.79 14.71
CA SER A 52 -22.82 15.26 14.46
C SER A 52 -22.95 16.43 13.48
N SER A 53 -21.88 17.19 13.24
CA SER A 53 -21.87 18.35 12.34
C SER A 53 -21.57 17.99 10.88
N VAL A 54 -21.16 16.76 10.59
CA VAL A 54 -20.69 16.34 9.26
C VAL A 54 -21.39 15.07 8.82
N GLU A 55 -21.94 15.09 7.61
CA GLU A 55 -22.62 13.96 6.99
C GLU A 55 -21.94 13.59 5.68
N VAL A 56 -21.56 12.31 5.53
CA VAL A 56 -21.09 11.80 4.24
C VAL A 56 -22.32 11.47 3.39
N VAL A 57 -22.56 12.27 2.36
CA VAL A 57 -23.75 12.17 1.51
C VAL A 57 -23.56 11.10 0.43
N SER A 58 -22.39 11.07 -0.21
CA SER A 58 -22.09 10.08 -1.25
C SER A 58 -20.59 9.81 -1.39
N VAL A 59 -20.25 8.58 -1.80
CA VAL A 59 -18.89 8.18 -2.13
C VAL A 59 -18.93 7.42 -3.44
N ALA A 60 -18.15 7.87 -4.42
CA ALA A 60 -18.02 7.22 -5.71
C ALA A 60 -16.56 7.18 -6.17
N VAL A 61 -16.22 6.14 -6.92
CA VAL A 61 -14.94 6.05 -7.63
C VAL A 61 -15.20 6.13 -9.12
N GLU A 62 -14.36 6.85 -9.85
CA GLU A 62 -14.41 6.94 -11.30
C GLU A 62 -13.07 6.48 -11.89
N CYS A 63 -13.11 5.48 -12.76
CA CYS A 63 -11.94 4.92 -13.44
C CYS A 63 -12.31 4.66 -14.91
N GLN A 64 -11.60 5.26 -15.86
CA GLN A 64 -11.85 5.10 -17.31
C GLN A 64 -13.34 5.24 -17.69
N SER A 65 -14.02 6.26 -17.16
CA SER A 65 -15.45 6.51 -17.39
C SER A 65 -16.41 5.44 -16.84
N GLN A 66 -15.90 4.47 -16.07
CA GLN A 66 -16.71 3.52 -15.31
C GLN A 66 -16.83 4.01 -13.86
N LYS A 67 -18.05 3.96 -13.31
CA LYS A 67 -18.30 4.27 -11.91
C LYS A 67 -18.13 3.01 -11.06
N ASN A 68 -17.48 3.17 -9.90
CA ASN A 68 -17.29 2.15 -8.87
C ASN A 68 -16.59 0.88 -9.37
N GLN A 69 -15.65 1.03 -10.32
CA GLN A 69 -14.82 -0.05 -10.82
C GLN A 69 -13.35 0.33 -10.73
N LEU A 70 -12.51 -0.59 -10.26
CA LEU A 70 -11.05 -0.48 -10.30
C LEU A 70 -10.51 -1.49 -11.30
N ILE A 71 -9.62 -1.04 -12.18
CA ILE A 71 -9.07 -1.87 -13.25
C ILE A 71 -7.58 -2.07 -13.00
N THR A 72 -7.20 -3.32 -12.78
CA THR A 72 -5.81 -3.76 -12.57
C THR A 72 -5.29 -4.54 -13.76
N GLY A 73 -3.98 -4.55 -13.93
CA GLY A 73 -3.33 -5.34 -14.96
C GLY A 73 -1.83 -5.43 -14.74
N TRP A 74 -1.13 -6.02 -15.69
CA TRP A 74 0.32 -6.10 -15.66
C TRP A 74 0.93 -4.93 -16.44
N SER A 75 2.04 -4.41 -15.93
CA SER A 75 2.88 -3.45 -16.64
C SER A 75 4.33 -3.87 -16.54
N THR A 76 5.15 -3.40 -17.47
CA THR A 76 6.61 -3.56 -17.43
C THR A 76 7.24 -2.26 -16.94
N ARG A 77 8.29 -2.39 -16.14
CA ARG A 77 9.12 -1.28 -15.67
C ARG A 77 10.58 -1.62 -15.92
N ASP A 78 11.28 -0.69 -16.53
CA ASP A 78 12.72 -0.78 -16.75
C ASP A 78 13.45 -0.14 -15.55
N PHE A 79 14.50 -0.81 -15.07
CA PHE A 79 15.34 -0.36 -13.96
C PHE A 79 16.81 -0.45 -14.36
N GLU A 80 17.58 0.60 -14.05
CA GLU A 80 19.02 0.63 -14.29
C GLU A 80 19.77 -0.03 -13.13
N ALA A 81 20.36 -1.19 -13.38
CA ALA A 81 21.08 -1.99 -12.40
C ALA A 81 22.60 -1.76 -12.43
N SER A 82 23.11 -0.92 -13.33
CA SER A 82 24.54 -0.70 -13.58
C SER A 82 25.33 -0.40 -12.29
N ARG A 83 24.75 0.38 -11.36
CA ARG A 83 25.40 0.80 -10.10
C ARG A 83 25.51 -0.30 -9.04
N GLY A 84 24.83 -1.43 -9.22
CA GLY A 84 24.83 -2.55 -8.28
C GLY A 84 25.60 -3.77 -8.78
N LEU A 85 26.31 -3.65 -9.92
CA LEU A 85 27.04 -4.75 -10.55
C LEU A 85 28.50 -4.33 -10.74
N ASP A 86 29.41 -5.03 -10.08
CA ASP A 86 30.84 -4.82 -10.26
C ASP A 86 31.31 -5.58 -11.51
N PHE A 87 31.65 -4.84 -12.57
CA PHE A 87 32.29 -5.37 -13.77
C PHE A 87 33.81 -5.20 -13.69
N ASP A 88 34.57 -6.11 -14.31
CA ASP A 88 36.03 -6.01 -14.37
C ASP A 88 36.47 -4.66 -14.97
N ASN A 89 37.40 -3.98 -14.26
CA ASN A 89 37.82 -2.58 -14.45
C ASN A 89 38.39 -2.26 -15.84
N ASN A 90 38.61 -3.27 -16.69
CA ASN A 90 39.17 -3.15 -18.03
C ASN A 90 38.13 -2.88 -19.14
N LYS A 91 36.85 -2.62 -18.81
CA LYS A 91 35.80 -2.34 -19.79
C LYS A 91 35.02 -1.07 -19.43
N PRO A 92 34.61 -0.26 -20.42
CA PRO A 92 33.76 0.90 -20.16
C PRO A 92 32.43 0.45 -19.56
N ASP A 93 31.93 1.22 -18.57
CA ASP A 93 30.63 1.00 -17.94
C ASP A 93 29.53 0.87 -19.00
N LYS A 94 28.98 -0.34 -19.13
CA LYS A 94 27.84 -0.58 -20.02
C LYS A 94 26.57 -0.43 -19.20
N PRO A 95 25.57 0.35 -19.66
CA PRO A 95 24.30 0.45 -18.96
C PRO A 95 23.63 -0.94 -18.94
N VAL A 96 23.25 -1.38 -17.75
CA VAL A 96 22.50 -2.62 -17.55
C VAL A 96 21.07 -2.25 -17.20
N ILE A 97 20.16 -2.47 -18.15
CA ILE A 97 18.73 -2.24 -17.97
C ILE A 97 18.03 -3.58 -17.74
N MET A 98 17.32 -3.71 -16.64
CA MET A 98 16.49 -4.86 -16.31
C MET A 98 15.03 -4.50 -16.49
N GLN A 99 14.26 -5.35 -17.18
CA GLN A 99 12.82 -5.17 -17.32
C GLN A 99 12.07 -6.10 -16.36
N LEU A 100 11.20 -5.53 -15.53
CA LEU A 100 10.40 -6.24 -14.55
C LEU A 100 8.92 -6.10 -14.87
N LYS A 101 8.19 -7.23 -14.83
CA LYS A 101 6.73 -7.23 -14.93
C LYS A 101 6.13 -7.14 -13.53
N HIS A 102 5.28 -6.16 -13.30
CA HIS A 102 4.64 -5.92 -12.00
C HIS A 102 3.15 -5.63 -12.12
N LEU A 103 2.41 -5.86 -11.03
CA LEU A 103 1.00 -5.50 -10.93
C LEU A 103 0.87 -3.97 -10.95
N ASN A 104 -0.13 -3.48 -11.66
CA ASN A 104 -0.42 -2.05 -11.81
C ASN A 104 -1.94 -1.81 -11.90
N HIS A 105 -2.35 -0.55 -11.84
CA HIS A 105 -3.75 -0.14 -11.99
C HIS A 105 -3.90 1.06 -12.93
N HIS A 106 -5.11 1.26 -13.44
CA HIS A 106 -5.47 2.51 -14.11
C HIS A 106 -5.64 3.65 -13.10
N PRO A 107 -5.30 4.90 -13.46
CA PRO A 107 -5.62 6.04 -12.61
C PRO A 107 -7.12 6.15 -12.38
N PHE A 108 -7.51 6.44 -11.14
CA PHE A 108 -8.90 6.60 -10.75
C PHE A 108 -9.06 7.81 -9.83
N VAL A 109 -10.30 8.23 -9.64
CA VAL A 109 -10.63 9.42 -8.87
C VAL A 109 -11.72 9.10 -7.85
N TYR A 110 -11.47 9.43 -6.59
CA TYR A 110 -12.50 9.47 -5.55
C TYR A 110 -13.29 10.76 -5.67
N ASN A 111 -14.61 10.65 -5.59
CA ASN A 111 -15.55 11.75 -5.42
C ASN A 111 -16.32 11.50 -4.12
N ILE A 112 -16.11 12.36 -3.12
CA ILE A 112 -16.75 12.25 -1.81
C ILE A 112 -17.56 13.52 -1.60
N GLU A 113 -18.88 13.38 -1.51
CA GLU A 113 -19.79 14.47 -1.18
C GLU A 113 -20.01 14.49 0.33
N VAL A 114 -19.72 15.64 0.94
CA VAL A 114 -19.87 15.86 2.38
C VAL A 114 -20.80 17.05 2.57
N GLY A 115 -21.79 16.89 3.45
CA GLY A 115 -22.64 17.96 3.93
C GLY A 115 -22.29 18.34 5.36
N TRP A 116 -22.53 19.60 5.71
CA TRP A 116 -22.44 20.06 7.10
C TRP A 116 -23.51 21.12 7.39
N GLU A 117 -23.87 21.24 8.67
CA GLU A 117 -24.82 22.22 9.15
C GLU A 117 -24.08 23.42 9.76
N ARG A 118 -24.47 24.65 9.38
CA ARG A 118 -24.03 25.91 9.99
C ARG A 118 -25.22 26.66 10.54
N GLU A 119 -24.97 27.66 11.39
CA GLU A 119 -26.02 28.58 11.89
C GLU A 119 -26.83 29.27 10.77
N ARG A 120 -26.28 29.33 9.55
CA ARG A 120 -26.90 29.93 8.36
C ARG A 120 -27.58 28.92 7.41
N GLY A 121 -27.56 27.61 7.72
CA GLY A 121 -28.17 26.53 6.94
C GLY A 121 -27.23 25.39 6.53
N LYS A 122 -27.74 24.45 5.73
CA LYS A 122 -27.01 23.29 5.19
C LYS A 122 -26.13 23.65 4.00
N GLU A 123 -24.86 23.29 4.07
CA GLU A 123 -23.87 23.42 2.97
C GLU A 123 -23.41 22.03 2.51
N ARG A 124 -22.92 21.93 1.25
CA ARG A 124 -22.36 20.70 0.68
C ARG A 124 -21.12 21.00 -0.16
N GLU A 125 -20.14 20.11 -0.10
CA GLU A 125 -18.92 20.19 -0.92
C GLU A 125 -18.54 18.80 -1.46
N ILE A 126 -17.95 18.78 -2.65
CA ILE A 126 -17.45 17.57 -3.30
C ILE A 126 -15.93 17.59 -3.28
N TYR A 127 -15.34 16.67 -2.51
CA TYR A 127 -13.91 16.43 -2.50
C TYR A 127 -13.52 15.44 -3.60
N ARG A 128 -12.59 15.86 -4.45
CA ARG A 128 -12.08 15.05 -5.56
C ARG A 128 -10.60 14.71 -5.36
N LYS A 129 -10.28 13.43 -5.19
CA LYS A 129 -8.88 12.97 -5.00
C LYS A 129 -8.46 12.01 -6.12
N LYS A 130 -7.49 12.42 -6.93
CA LYS A 130 -6.91 11.59 -8.00
C LYS A 130 -5.83 10.68 -7.44
N VAL A 131 -5.90 9.40 -7.79
CA VAL A 131 -4.86 8.41 -7.51
C VAL A 131 -4.26 7.96 -8.83
N GLY A 132 -3.01 8.34 -9.07
CA GLY A 132 -2.25 8.02 -10.28
C GLY A 132 -1.42 6.75 -10.14
N ARG A 133 -0.74 6.40 -11.25
CA ARG A 133 0.33 5.39 -11.24
C ARG A 133 1.56 6.00 -10.54
N ARG A 134 2.23 5.21 -9.70
CA ARG A 134 3.59 5.51 -9.22
C ARG A 134 4.63 5.02 -10.22
#